data_AF-A0A4D9EDX0-F1
#
_entry.id   AF-A0A4D9EDX0-F1
#
_cell.length_a   1.000
_cell.length_b   1.000
_cell.length_c   1.000
_cell.angle_alpha   90.00
_cell.angle_beta   90.00
_cell.angle_gamma   90.00
#
_symmetry.space_group_name_H-M   'P 1'
#
loop_
_entity.id
_entity.type
_entity.pdbx_description
1 polymer ?
#
loop_
_entity_poly.entity_id
_entity_poly.type
_entity_poly.pdbx_seq_one_letter_code
_entity_poly.pdbx_strand_id
1 'polypeptide(L)'
;MGKQPPPGPSGRGARGEPRKGSQEKKKTNSKPKHLDEQEIPYRLRELIKSREEMKNPKSKKRRKAAAVSKRKPAAPDPAAQGDIPVPKFKRRKQESVPAYIQRMEQETQHVLFLTKNQLQREPETEEPAPEKSQKKKEFQNKRLEKMRKKREEKKAAILEKALFQDPVQFGEVAMQPPALTVKPRKGVIKEKAGPRQLLLTALLAPGHAAPAPKAAPMSLARQRIVEEERERVIQAYRNLKKRRQQQASERCLAGDKQEKPF
;
A
#
# COMPACT_ATOMS: atom_id res chain seq x y z
N MET A 1 -87.79 -19.28 13.57
CA MET A 1 -86.58 -19.95 13.05
C MET A 1 -86.31 -19.46 11.64
N GLY A 2 -85.62 -18.32 11.49
CA GLY A 2 -85.28 -17.73 10.19
C GLY A 2 -83.81 -17.34 10.22
N LYS A 3 -82.99 -18.02 9.44
CA LYS A 3 -81.53 -17.87 9.39
C LYS A 3 -81.17 -16.54 8.72
N GLN A 4 -80.49 -15.65 9.44
CA GLN A 4 -79.76 -14.54 8.83
C GLN A 4 -78.35 -15.01 8.44
N PRO A 5 -77.87 -14.72 7.21
CA PRO A 5 -76.46 -14.89 6.84
C PRO A 5 -75.59 -13.73 7.37
N PRO A 6 -74.27 -13.94 7.52
CA PRO A 6 -73.40 -13.07 8.32
C PRO A 6 -73.06 -11.74 7.62
N PRO A 7 -72.87 -10.65 8.39
CA PRO A 7 -72.38 -9.38 7.84
C PRO A 7 -70.89 -9.50 7.50
N GLY A 8 -70.55 -9.21 6.23
CA GLY A 8 -69.16 -9.11 5.77
C GLY A 8 -68.43 -7.95 6.44
N PRO A 9 -67.14 -8.10 6.78
CA PRO A 9 -66.37 -6.98 7.30
C PRO A 9 -66.03 -6.01 6.16
N SER A 10 -66.65 -4.84 6.28
CA SER A 10 -66.25 -3.59 5.62
C SER A 10 -64.76 -3.32 5.84
N GLY A 11 -64.09 -2.94 4.75
CA GLY A 11 -62.68 -2.59 4.78
C GLY A 11 -62.40 -1.34 5.61
N ARG A 12 -61.29 -1.36 6.34
CA ARG A 12 -60.47 -0.19 6.68
C ARG A 12 -59.06 -0.64 7.08
N GLY A 13 -58.08 -0.12 6.35
CA GLY A 13 -56.77 0.21 6.91
C GLY A 13 -55.71 -0.89 6.90
N ALA A 14 -55.10 -1.13 5.73
CA ALA A 14 -53.71 -1.58 5.67
C ALA A 14 -52.95 -0.67 4.71
N ARG A 15 -52.21 0.29 5.27
CA ARG A 15 -51.10 0.95 4.55
C ARG A 15 -50.03 -0.12 4.32
N GLY A 16 -50.15 -0.83 3.21
CA GLY A 16 -49.06 -1.66 2.70
C GLY A 16 -48.00 -0.76 2.10
N GLU A 17 -46.81 -0.77 2.69
CA GLU A 17 -45.61 -0.20 2.06
C GLU A 17 -45.41 -0.82 0.67
N PRO A 18 -45.05 -0.05 -0.36
CA PRO A 18 -44.76 -0.63 -1.66
C PRO A 18 -43.49 -1.48 -1.55
N ARG A 19 -43.66 -2.79 -1.76
CA ARG A 19 -42.57 -3.75 -1.92
C ARG A 19 -41.60 -3.23 -2.99
N LYS A 20 -40.39 -2.87 -2.57
CA LYS A 20 -39.24 -2.64 -3.45
C LYS A 20 -38.92 -3.95 -4.17
N GLY A 21 -39.38 -4.09 -5.41
CA GLY A 21 -39.06 -5.28 -6.20
C GLY A 21 -39.75 -5.37 -7.56
N SER A 22 -40.15 -4.25 -8.18
CA SER A 22 -40.50 -4.23 -9.60
C SER A 22 -39.27 -3.76 -10.37
N GLN A 23 -38.48 -4.69 -10.91
CA GLN A 23 -37.58 -4.32 -12.00
C GLN A 23 -38.43 -4.19 -13.25
N GLU A 24 -38.89 -2.97 -13.52
CA GLU A 24 -39.43 -2.62 -14.84
C GLU A 24 -38.38 -2.97 -15.89
N LYS A 25 -38.74 -3.84 -16.83
CA LYS A 25 -37.87 -4.21 -17.95
C LYS A 25 -37.52 -2.94 -18.71
N LYS A 26 -36.24 -2.54 -18.68
CA LYS A 26 -35.74 -1.38 -19.42
C LYS A 26 -35.98 -1.63 -20.91
N LYS A 27 -36.91 -0.89 -21.52
CA LYS A 27 -37.08 -0.85 -22.97
C LYS A 27 -35.79 -0.28 -23.55
N THR A 28 -35.00 -1.12 -24.22
CA THR A 28 -33.79 -0.71 -24.93
C THR A 28 -34.17 0.27 -26.04
N ASN A 29 -33.41 1.35 -26.18
CA ASN A 29 -33.60 2.43 -27.16
C ASN A 29 -34.80 3.38 -26.91
N SER A 30 -35.02 3.80 -25.66
CA SER A 30 -35.83 5.00 -25.38
C SER A 30 -34.91 6.22 -25.25
N LYS A 31 -35.32 7.37 -25.80
CA LYS A 31 -34.61 8.64 -25.62
C LYS A 31 -34.43 8.92 -24.11
N PRO A 32 -33.23 9.31 -23.63
CA PRO A 32 -33.02 9.65 -22.23
C PRO A 32 -34.05 10.68 -21.76
N LYS A 33 -34.75 10.39 -20.65
CA LYS A 33 -35.81 11.24 -20.12
C LYS A 33 -35.29 12.57 -19.56
N HIS A 34 -34.02 12.61 -19.17
CA HIS A 34 -33.40 13.78 -18.56
C HIS A 34 -32.00 13.95 -19.16
N LEU A 35 -31.82 15.01 -19.95
CA LEU A 35 -30.56 15.27 -20.66
C LEU A 35 -29.41 15.62 -19.70
N ASP A 36 -29.72 16.15 -18.52
CA ASP A 36 -28.73 16.58 -17.51
C ASP A 36 -28.49 15.56 -16.38
N GLU A 37 -29.18 14.42 -16.36
CA GLU A 37 -28.99 13.36 -15.33
C GLU A 37 -28.21 12.18 -15.90
N GLN A 38 -27.20 12.45 -16.73
CA GLN A 38 -26.23 11.41 -17.03
C GLN A 38 -25.51 11.08 -15.71
N GLU A 39 -25.82 9.94 -15.11
CA GLU A 39 -25.26 9.54 -13.82
C GLU A 39 -23.73 9.54 -13.90
N ILE A 40 -23.13 10.59 -13.35
CA ILE A 40 -21.68 10.71 -13.27
C ILE A 40 -21.15 9.48 -12.52
N PRO A 41 -20.11 8.79 -13.05
CA PRO A 41 -19.52 7.63 -12.40
C PRO A 41 -19.24 7.89 -10.92
N TYR A 42 -19.52 6.90 -10.07
CA TYR A 42 -19.46 7.04 -8.61
C TYR A 42 -18.17 7.70 -8.10
N ARG A 43 -17.02 7.32 -8.67
CA ARG A 43 -15.71 7.87 -8.32
C ARG A 43 -15.60 9.36 -8.59
N LEU A 44 -16.15 9.82 -9.72
CA LEU A 44 -16.13 11.23 -10.10
C LEU A 44 -17.15 12.03 -9.28
N ARG A 45 -18.31 11.44 -8.96
CA ARG A 45 -19.29 12.01 -8.02
C ARG A 45 -18.68 12.24 -6.63
N GLU A 46 -17.90 11.29 -6.14
CA GLU A 46 -17.19 11.39 -4.86
C GLU A 46 -16.11 12.47 -4.89
N LEU A 47 -15.36 12.58 -5.99
CA LEU A 47 -14.34 13.62 -6.18
C LEU A 47 -14.92 15.03 -6.26
N ILE A 48 -16.04 15.22 -6.97
CA ILE A 48 -16.74 16.51 -7.06
C ILE A 48 -17.25 16.91 -5.67
N LYS A 49 -17.91 16.00 -4.95
CA LYS A 49 -18.37 16.25 -3.56
C LYS A 49 -17.23 16.63 -2.63
N SER A 50 -16.10 15.92 -2.67
CA SER A 50 -14.91 16.23 -1.87
C SER A 50 -14.35 17.62 -2.18
N ARG A 51 -14.30 18.00 -3.46
CA ARG A 51 -13.85 19.32 -3.91
C ARG A 51 -14.78 20.44 -3.45
N GLU A 52 -16.08 20.22 -3.49
CA GLU A 52 -17.10 21.17 -2.98
C GLU A 52 -17.03 21.32 -1.46
N GLU A 53 -16.84 20.22 -0.72
CA GLU A 53 -16.65 20.23 0.73
C GLU A 53 -15.42 21.03 1.14
N MET A 54 -14.33 20.94 0.37
CA MET A 54 -13.10 21.72 0.57
C MET A 54 -13.27 23.20 0.23
N LYS A 55 -14.08 23.52 -0.78
CA LYS A 55 -14.35 24.90 -1.22
C LYS A 55 -15.20 25.69 -0.22
N ASN A 56 -16.06 24.99 0.54
CA ASN A 56 -16.96 25.62 1.51
C ASN A 56 -16.39 25.61 2.94
N PRO A 57 -15.83 26.71 3.48
CA PRO A 57 -15.24 26.74 4.83
C PRO A 57 -16.27 26.49 5.95
N LYS A 58 -17.56 26.63 5.66
CA LYS A 58 -18.67 26.37 6.59
C LYS A 58 -18.83 24.87 6.92
N SER A 59 -18.42 23.96 6.03
CA SER A 59 -18.44 22.51 6.27
C SER A 59 -17.46 22.10 7.37
N LYS A 60 -16.27 22.73 7.43
CA LYS A 60 -15.29 22.55 8.52
C LYS A 60 -15.83 23.02 9.86
N LYS A 61 -16.59 24.12 9.91
CA LYS A 61 -17.24 24.60 11.14
C LYS A 61 -18.34 23.65 11.61
N ARG A 62 -19.15 23.08 10.70
CA ARG A 62 -20.12 22.02 11.03
C ARG A 62 -19.47 20.71 11.45
N ARG A 63 -18.34 20.31 10.87
CA ARG A 63 -17.55 19.14 11.33
C ARG A 63 -16.91 19.38 12.70
N LYS A 64 -16.39 20.58 12.97
CA LYS A 64 -15.91 20.95 14.32
C LYS A 64 -17.07 20.99 15.32
N ALA A 65 -18.22 21.57 14.97
CA ALA A 65 -19.39 21.60 15.84
C ALA A 65 -19.98 20.20 16.07
N ALA A 66 -20.03 19.34 15.06
CA ALA A 66 -20.46 17.94 15.20
C ALA A 66 -19.43 17.08 15.94
N ALA A 67 -18.13 17.37 15.81
CA ALA A 67 -17.08 16.72 16.60
C ALA A 67 -17.05 17.20 18.06
N VAL A 68 -17.45 18.46 18.32
CA VAL A 68 -17.60 19.02 19.66
C VAL A 68 -18.91 18.57 20.31
N SER A 69 -20.02 18.48 19.57
CA SER A 69 -21.31 17.95 20.05
C SER A 69 -21.30 16.42 20.23
N LYS A 70 -20.41 15.70 19.53
CA LYS A 70 -20.11 14.28 19.80
C LYS A 70 -19.06 14.07 20.91
N ARG A 71 -18.62 15.13 21.61
CA ARG A 71 -17.99 14.95 22.92
C ARG A 71 -19.11 14.62 23.90
N LYS A 72 -19.39 13.32 24.03
CA LYS A 72 -20.01 12.75 25.22
C LYS A 72 -19.39 13.42 26.46
N PRO A 73 -20.14 13.64 27.56
CA PRO A 73 -19.48 13.82 28.86
C PRO A 73 -18.50 12.64 29.02
N ALA A 74 -17.27 12.95 29.43
CA ALA A 74 -16.12 12.05 29.46
C ALA A 74 -16.52 10.57 29.53
N ALA A 75 -16.32 9.86 28.41
CA ALA A 75 -16.43 8.41 28.43
C ALA A 75 -15.43 7.89 29.48
N PRO A 76 -15.81 6.96 30.36
CA PRO A 76 -14.83 6.22 31.12
C PRO A 76 -13.94 5.45 30.12
N ASP A 77 -12.68 5.28 30.48
CA ASP A 77 -11.67 4.62 29.65
C ASP A 77 -12.19 3.27 29.12
N PRO A 78 -11.79 2.85 27.90
CA PRO A 78 -12.28 1.59 27.30
C PRO A 78 -11.90 0.33 28.08
N ALA A 79 -11.08 0.44 29.13
CA ALA A 79 -10.86 -0.62 30.12
C ALA A 79 -12.10 -0.88 31.02
N ALA A 80 -13.07 0.05 31.05
CA ALA A 80 -14.25 0.00 31.90
C ALA A 80 -15.48 -0.67 31.26
N GLN A 81 -15.34 -1.37 30.13
CA GLN A 81 -16.47 -2.14 29.57
C GLN A 81 -16.87 -3.34 30.44
N GLY A 82 -16.07 -3.68 31.46
CA GLY A 82 -16.31 -4.79 32.37
C GLY A 82 -16.53 -4.43 33.85
N ASP A 83 -16.13 -3.25 34.30
CA ASP A 83 -16.08 -2.90 35.72
C ASP A 83 -17.31 -2.11 36.19
N ILE A 84 -17.82 -2.48 37.37
CA ILE A 84 -18.98 -1.82 37.97
C ILE A 84 -18.57 -0.43 38.43
N PRO A 85 -19.25 0.63 37.98
CA PRO A 85 -18.94 1.97 38.43
C PRO A 85 -19.20 2.11 39.92
N VAL A 86 -18.19 2.52 40.69
CA VAL A 86 -18.30 2.75 42.13
C VAL A 86 -19.00 4.09 42.41
N PRO A 87 -20.22 4.10 42.99
CA PRO A 87 -20.92 5.34 43.29
C PRO A 87 -20.22 6.13 44.40
N LYS A 88 -20.22 7.47 44.29
CA LYS A 88 -19.69 8.37 45.31
C LYS A 88 -20.85 8.99 46.09
N PHE A 89 -21.09 8.50 47.30
CA PHE A 89 -22.18 8.98 48.14
C PHE A 89 -21.84 10.31 48.82
N LYS A 90 -22.38 11.40 48.27
CA LYS A 90 -22.39 12.72 48.91
C LYS A 90 -23.82 13.28 48.86
N ARG A 91 -24.27 13.90 49.95
CA ARG A 91 -25.59 14.55 50.03
C ARG A 91 -25.61 15.78 49.12
N ARG A 92 -26.67 15.94 48.32
CA ARG A 92 -26.83 17.10 47.44
C ARG A 92 -27.32 18.32 48.23
N LYS A 93 -27.10 19.52 47.70
CA LYS A 93 -27.42 20.79 48.39
C LYS A 93 -28.91 20.98 48.74
N GLN A 94 -29.81 20.35 48.00
CA GLN A 94 -31.28 20.47 48.17
C GLN A 94 -31.93 19.13 48.59
N GLU A 95 -31.12 18.14 48.97
CA GLU A 95 -31.61 16.81 49.31
C GLU A 95 -31.85 16.70 50.82
N SER A 96 -33.05 16.25 51.21
CA SER A 96 -33.34 15.94 52.60
C SER A 96 -32.58 14.67 53.04
N VAL A 97 -32.34 14.53 54.34
CA VAL A 97 -31.67 13.34 54.90
C VAL A 97 -32.33 12.02 54.48
N PRO A 98 -33.66 11.84 54.56
CA PRO A 98 -34.29 10.58 54.15
C PRO A 98 -34.15 10.32 52.64
N ALA A 99 -34.25 11.36 51.80
CA ALA A 99 -34.08 11.21 50.36
C ALA A 99 -32.64 10.78 49.99
N TYR A 100 -31.64 11.28 50.71
CA TYR A 100 -30.26 10.84 50.56
C TYR A 100 -30.06 9.36 50.91
N ILE A 101 -30.64 8.91 52.02
CA ILE A 101 -30.56 7.51 52.46
C ILE A 101 -31.23 6.59 51.44
N GLN A 102 -32.41 6.96 50.95
CA GLN A 102 -33.13 6.19 49.93
C GLN A 102 -32.35 6.09 48.62
N ARG A 103 -31.74 7.19 48.17
CA ARG A 103 -30.90 7.19 46.97
C ARG A 103 -29.66 6.32 47.16
N MET A 104 -29.02 6.41 48.33
CA MET A 104 -27.88 5.58 48.67
C MET A 104 -28.26 4.09 48.64
N GLU A 105 -29.40 3.73 49.23
CA GLU A 105 -29.92 2.36 49.25
C GLU A 105 -30.23 1.81 47.86
N GLN A 106 -30.84 2.62 46.99
CA GLN A 106 -31.11 2.20 45.60
C GLN A 106 -29.82 1.98 44.80
N GLU A 107 -28.86 2.89 44.92
CA GLU A 107 -27.55 2.78 44.25
C GLU A 107 -26.75 1.57 44.77
N THR A 108 -26.78 1.28 46.07
CA THR A 108 -26.12 0.08 46.64
C THR A 108 -26.79 -1.21 46.20
N GLN A 109 -28.12 -1.28 46.19
CA GLN A 109 -28.87 -2.42 45.66
C GLN A 109 -28.55 -2.66 44.18
N HIS A 110 -28.43 -1.58 43.40
CA HIS A 110 -28.11 -1.66 41.98
C HIS A 110 -26.68 -2.18 41.75
N VAL A 111 -25.68 -1.66 42.48
CA VAL A 111 -24.30 -2.17 42.42
C VAL A 111 -24.25 -3.64 42.80
N LEU A 112 -24.91 -4.02 43.90
CA LEU A 112 -24.97 -5.41 44.36
C LEU A 112 -25.61 -6.34 43.31
N PHE A 113 -26.65 -5.87 42.64
CA PHE A 113 -27.26 -6.58 41.52
C PHE A 113 -26.26 -6.76 40.38
N LEU A 114 -25.57 -5.69 39.96
CA LEU A 114 -24.55 -5.78 38.91
C LEU A 114 -23.44 -6.76 39.31
N THR A 115 -22.98 -6.75 40.56
CA THR A 115 -21.94 -7.66 41.07
C THR A 115 -22.37 -9.11 41.01
N LYS A 116 -23.59 -9.43 41.43
CA LYS A 116 -24.13 -10.80 41.39
C LYS A 116 -24.27 -11.35 39.96
N ASN A 117 -24.42 -10.47 38.98
CA ASN A 117 -24.56 -10.85 37.57
C ASN A 117 -23.22 -10.84 36.81
N GLN A 118 -22.10 -10.53 37.46
CA GLN A 118 -20.78 -10.66 36.86
C GLN A 118 -20.27 -12.10 37.03
N LEU A 119 -19.74 -12.66 35.94
CA LEU A 119 -18.93 -13.87 36.01
C LEU A 119 -17.70 -13.58 36.89
N GLN A 120 -17.32 -14.52 37.76
CA GLN A 120 -16.08 -14.40 38.53
C GLN A 120 -14.92 -14.19 37.56
N ARG A 121 -14.30 -13.00 37.63
CA ARG A 121 -13.09 -12.72 36.87
C ARG A 121 -11.92 -13.35 37.58
N GLU A 122 -11.16 -14.14 36.83
CA GLU A 122 -9.81 -14.53 37.17
C GLU A 122 -8.86 -13.49 36.53
N PRO A 123 -8.41 -12.46 37.28
CA PRO A 123 -7.56 -11.41 36.73
C PRO A 123 -6.20 -11.92 36.25
N GLU A 124 -5.82 -13.14 36.62
CA GLU A 124 -4.58 -13.80 36.16
C GLU A 124 -4.71 -14.41 34.75
N THR A 125 -5.93 -14.55 34.20
CA THR A 125 -6.20 -15.25 32.92
C THR A 125 -6.69 -14.32 31.81
N GLU A 126 -6.79 -13.00 32.05
CA GLU A 126 -7.19 -12.04 30.99
C GLU A 126 -6.07 -11.88 29.96
N GLU A 127 -6.16 -12.69 28.90
CA GLU A 127 -5.36 -12.60 27.69
C GLU A 127 -5.36 -11.17 27.10
N PRO A 128 -4.22 -10.69 26.60
CA PRO A 128 -4.14 -9.36 26.01
C PRO A 128 -5.08 -9.22 24.81
N ALA A 129 -5.56 -7.98 24.62
CA ALA A 129 -6.45 -7.48 23.57
C ALA A 129 -6.47 -8.28 22.25
N PRO A 130 -7.63 -8.39 21.57
CA PRO A 130 -7.84 -9.30 20.45
C PRO A 130 -6.74 -9.14 19.40
N GLU A 131 -5.89 -10.17 19.31
CA GLU A 131 -4.83 -10.19 18.34
C GLU A 131 -5.44 -10.11 16.94
N LYS A 132 -5.03 -9.11 16.17
CA LYS A 132 -5.36 -9.05 14.74
C LYS A 132 -4.95 -10.38 14.11
N SER A 133 -5.77 -10.89 13.19
CA SER A 133 -5.44 -12.12 12.45
C SER A 133 -4.01 -12.07 11.93
N GLN A 134 -3.29 -13.20 12.00
CA GLN A 134 -1.87 -13.30 11.63
C GLN A 134 -1.57 -12.61 10.29
N LYS A 135 -2.44 -12.83 9.29
CA LYS A 135 -2.39 -12.20 7.96
C LYS A 135 -2.39 -10.67 7.98
N LYS A 136 -3.09 -10.04 8.93
CA LYS A 136 -3.12 -8.58 9.09
C LYS A 136 -1.83 -8.04 9.70
N LYS A 137 -1.24 -8.76 10.66
CA LYS A 137 0.08 -8.43 11.25
C LYS A 137 1.17 -8.49 10.17
N GLU A 138 1.21 -9.58 9.40
CA GLU A 138 2.15 -9.75 8.28
C GLU A 138 2.02 -8.65 7.23
N PHE A 139 0.79 -8.28 6.85
CA PHE A 139 0.57 -7.21 5.88
C PHE A 139 1.10 -5.86 6.38
N GLN A 140 0.92 -5.56 7.67
CA GLN A 140 1.44 -4.34 8.29
C GLN A 140 2.96 -4.35 8.34
N ASN A 141 3.56 -5.47 8.76
CA ASN A 141 5.01 -5.64 8.82
C ASN A 141 5.65 -5.52 7.42
N LYS A 142 5.10 -6.20 6.41
CA LYS A 142 5.56 -6.13 5.02
C LYS A 142 5.50 -4.71 4.46
N ARG A 143 4.49 -3.92 4.85
CA ARG A 143 4.39 -2.51 4.45
C ARG A 143 5.49 -1.66 5.12
N LEU A 144 5.76 -1.90 6.41
CA LEU A 144 6.83 -1.21 7.13
C LEU A 144 8.21 -1.56 6.58
N GLU A 145 8.47 -2.84 6.29
CA GLU A 145 9.71 -3.31 5.68
C GLU A 145 9.98 -2.67 4.32
N LYS A 146 8.95 -2.57 3.46
CA LYS A 146 9.07 -1.87 2.17
C LYS A 146 9.48 -0.41 2.35
N MET A 147 8.98 0.27 3.37
CA MET A 147 9.34 1.65 3.65
C MET A 147 10.78 1.77 4.17
N ARG A 148 11.25 0.81 4.99
CA ARG A 148 12.64 0.75 5.47
C ARG A 148 13.61 0.49 4.32
N LYS A 149 13.35 -0.52 3.49
CA LYS A 149 14.15 -0.83 2.29
C LYS A 149 14.29 0.36 1.35
N LYS A 150 13.19 1.04 1.03
CA LYS A 150 13.23 2.28 0.22
C LYS A 150 14.08 3.39 0.84
N ARG A 151 14.14 3.47 2.16
CA ARG A 151 14.98 4.47 2.85
C ARG A 151 16.46 4.09 2.77
N GLU A 152 16.78 2.81 2.92
CA GLU A 152 18.13 2.28 2.78
C GLU A 152 18.64 2.41 1.34
N GLU A 153 17.84 2.04 0.34
CA GLU A 153 18.16 2.21 -1.09
C GLU A 153 18.43 3.69 -1.43
N LYS A 154 17.62 4.61 -0.91
CA LYS A 154 17.86 6.06 -1.10
C LYS A 154 19.16 6.53 -0.45
N LYS A 155 19.46 6.04 0.75
CA LYS A 155 20.73 6.35 1.42
C LYS A 155 21.91 5.82 0.61
N ALA A 156 21.83 4.58 0.13
CA ALA A 156 22.85 3.97 -0.72
C ALA A 156 23.05 4.77 -2.02
N ALA A 157 21.97 5.16 -2.69
CA ALA A 157 22.04 5.97 -3.91
C ALA A 157 22.66 7.37 -3.68
N ILE A 158 22.41 7.99 -2.52
CA ILE A 158 23.05 9.26 -2.16
C ILE A 158 24.55 9.07 -1.95
N LEU A 159 24.95 8.00 -1.24
CA LEU A 159 26.36 7.68 -1.00
C LEU A 159 27.08 7.33 -2.31
N GLU A 160 26.45 6.55 -3.16
CA GLU A 160 26.95 6.20 -4.49
C GLU A 160 27.15 7.46 -5.34
N LYS A 161 26.15 8.34 -5.40
CA LYS A 161 26.25 9.60 -6.12
C LYS A 161 27.39 10.47 -5.59
N ALA A 162 27.58 10.53 -4.27
CA ALA A 162 28.68 11.29 -3.68
C ALA A 162 30.05 10.69 -4.05
N LEU A 163 30.15 9.35 -4.09
CA LEU A 163 31.39 8.66 -4.46
C LEU A 163 31.76 8.85 -5.94
N PHE A 164 30.77 8.91 -6.84
CA PHE A 164 30.98 9.14 -8.28
C PHE A 164 30.98 10.62 -8.69
N GLN A 165 30.88 11.54 -7.73
CA GLN A 165 31.10 12.96 -7.98
C GLN A 165 32.56 13.29 -7.69
N ASP A 166 33.35 13.37 -8.75
CA ASP A 166 34.73 13.86 -8.67
C ASP A 166 34.71 15.40 -8.67
N PRO A 167 35.16 16.08 -7.60
CA PRO A 167 35.20 17.54 -7.56
C PRO A 167 36.38 18.04 -8.41
N VAL A 168 36.13 18.29 -9.69
CA VAL A 168 37.14 18.88 -10.58
C VAL A 168 37.06 20.41 -10.55
N GLN A 169 38.22 21.07 -10.40
CA GLN A 169 38.29 22.53 -10.35
C GLN A 169 38.08 23.14 -11.76
N PHE A 170 37.44 24.30 -11.80
CA PHE A 170 37.21 25.03 -13.05
C PHE A 170 38.55 25.47 -13.66
N GLY A 171 38.90 24.92 -14.82
CA GLY A 171 40.17 25.16 -15.51
C GLY A 171 41.00 23.91 -15.79
N GLU A 172 40.74 22.79 -15.10
CA GLU A 172 41.42 21.50 -15.34
C GLU A 172 40.72 20.67 -16.43
N VAL A 173 39.39 20.79 -16.56
CA VAL A 173 38.61 20.06 -17.55
C VAL A 173 38.57 20.83 -18.88
N ALA A 174 39.43 20.44 -19.82
CA ALA A 174 39.18 20.72 -21.23
C ALA A 174 38.05 19.80 -21.74
N MET A 175 36.79 20.26 -21.66
CA MET A 175 35.60 19.53 -22.14
C MET A 175 35.73 19.04 -23.58
N GLN A 176 36.53 19.74 -24.38
CA GLN A 176 36.94 19.38 -25.72
C GLN A 176 38.32 20.02 -25.94
N PRO A 177 39.28 19.33 -26.58
CA PRO A 177 40.53 19.98 -26.97
C PRO A 177 40.22 21.22 -27.82
N PRO A 178 40.98 22.32 -27.67
CA PRO A 178 40.76 23.53 -28.44
C PRO A 178 40.78 23.18 -29.94
N ALA A 179 39.65 23.38 -30.59
CA ALA A 179 39.54 23.17 -32.02
C ALA A 179 40.27 24.29 -32.75
N LEU A 180 41.24 23.94 -33.59
CA LEU A 180 41.92 24.90 -34.45
C LEU A 180 40.89 25.49 -35.44
N THR A 181 40.40 26.70 -35.15
CA THR A 181 39.47 27.44 -36.02
C THR A 181 40.19 28.12 -37.20
N VAL A 182 41.53 27.99 -37.26
CA VAL A 182 42.36 28.56 -38.32
C VAL A 182 42.21 27.73 -39.58
N LYS A 183 41.75 28.38 -40.67
CA LYS A 183 41.66 27.77 -41.99
C LYS A 183 43.07 27.45 -42.51
N PRO A 184 43.36 26.21 -42.97
CA PRO A 184 44.66 25.88 -43.54
C PRO A 184 44.91 26.73 -44.80
N ARG A 185 46.04 27.44 -44.84
CA ARG A 185 46.39 28.46 -45.86
C ARG A 185 46.42 27.94 -47.31
N LYS A 186 46.42 26.61 -47.52
CA LYS A 186 46.46 25.94 -48.84
C LYS A 186 45.35 24.89 -49.05
N GLY A 187 44.35 24.79 -48.18
CA GLY A 187 43.25 23.84 -48.35
C GLY A 187 42.09 24.45 -49.11
N VAL A 188 41.84 24.02 -50.35
CA VAL A 188 40.59 24.35 -51.05
C VAL A 188 39.45 23.64 -50.30
N ILE A 189 38.59 24.42 -49.65
CA ILE A 189 37.41 23.92 -48.94
C ILE A 189 36.44 23.39 -50.00
N LYS A 190 36.45 22.09 -50.26
CA LYS A 190 35.32 21.43 -50.92
C LYS A 190 34.21 21.38 -49.88
N GLU A 191 33.15 22.13 -50.08
CA GLU A 191 31.91 21.93 -49.34
C GLU A 191 31.50 20.48 -49.54
N LYS A 192 31.60 19.70 -48.46
CA LYS A 192 31.13 18.32 -48.29
C LYS A 192 31.17 17.50 -49.58
N ALA A 193 32.20 16.65 -49.72
CA ALA A 193 32.12 15.52 -50.65
C ALA A 193 30.72 14.89 -50.49
N GLY A 194 29.95 14.90 -51.58
CA GLY A 194 28.49 14.71 -51.56
C GLY A 194 28.02 13.45 -50.80
N PRO A 195 26.71 13.29 -50.57
CA PRO A 195 26.14 12.25 -49.71
C PRO A 195 26.38 10.83 -50.25
N ARG A 196 27.61 10.35 -50.16
CA ARG A 196 27.97 8.96 -50.38
C ARG A 196 27.66 8.24 -49.08
N GLN A 197 26.52 7.56 -49.07
CA GLN A 197 26.21 6.57 -48.03
C GLN A 197 27.28 5.47 -48.14
N LEU A 198 28.33 5.58 -47.32
CA LEU A 198 29.36 4.56 -47.25
C LEU A 198 28.69 3.27 -46.77
N LEU A 199 28.98 2.13 -47.41
CA LEU A 199 28.40 0.83 -47.05
C LEU A 199 28.46 0.55 -45.53
N LEU A 200 29.57 0.94 -44.89
CA LEU A 200 29.78 0.83 -43.45
C LEU A 200 28.76 1.63 -42.63
N THR A 201 28.33 2.81 -43.10
CA THR A 201 27.26 3.58 -42.44
C THR A 201 25.92 2.86 -42.51
N ALA A 202 25.64 2.10 -43.57
CA ALA A 202 24.46 1.26 -43.64
C ALA A 202 24.54 0.06 -42.69
N LEU A 203 25.74 -0.51 -42.46
CA LEU A 203 25.92 -1.65 -41.56
C LEU A 203 25.97 -1.26 -40.08
N LEU A 204 26.51 -0.08 -39.75
CA LEU A 204 26.64 0.41 -38.38
C LEU A 204 25.50 1.35 -37.97
N ALA A 205 24.64 1.80 -38.91
CA ALA A 205 23.48 2.62 -38.57
C ALA A 205 22.56 1.86 -37.60
N PRO A 206 22.19 2.48 -36.46
CA PRO A 206 21.28 1.89 -35.50
C PRO A 206 19.89 1.78 -36.14
N GLY A 207 19.62 0.64 -36.76
CA GLY A 207 18.40 0.39 -37.54
C GLY A 207 18.52 -0.72 -38.58
N HIS A 208 19.73 -1.07 -39.03
CA HIS A 208 19.97 -2.10 -40.05
C HIS A 208 20.65 -3.37 -39.51
N ALA A 209 20.74 -3.53 -38.18
CA ALA A 209 21.02 -4.84 -37.61
C ALA A 209 19.87 -5.76 -38.02
N ALA A 210 20.17 -6.77 -38.84
CA ALA A 210 19.25 -7.87 -39.11
C ALA A 210 18.62 -8.28 -37.77
N PRO A 211 17.29 -8.42 -37.69
CA PRO A 211 16.66 -8.83 -36.45
C PRO A 211 17.22 -10.20 -36.11
N ALA A 212 18.17 -10.26 -35.18
CA ALA A 212 18.37 -11.47 -34.40
C ALA A 212 16.97 -11.84 -33.91
N PRO A 213 16.51 -13.08 -34.11
CA PRO A 213 15.15 -13.46 -33.77
C PRO A 213 14.95 -13.06 -32.32
N LYS A 214 14.08 -12.06 -32.09
CA LYS A 214 13.70 -11.66 -30.75
C LYS A 214 13.05 -12.91 -30.18
N ALA A 215 13.80 -13.65 -29.37
CA ALA A 215 13.26 -14.79 -28.65
C ALA A 215 11.98 -14.30 -27.98
N ALA A 216 10.89 -15.03 -28.21
CA ALA A 216 9.59 -14.65 -27.68
C ALA A 216 9.76 -14.32 -26.18
N PRO A 217 9.14 -13.22 -25.68
CA PRO A 217 9.32 -12.81 -24.30
C PRO A 217 8.94 -13.99 -23.40
N MET A 218 9.95 -14.60 -22.78
CA MET A 218 9.76 -15.76 -21.91
C MET A 218 8.96 -15.30 -20.68
N SER A 219 7.98 -16.11 -20.25
CA SER A 219 7.27 -15.85 -18.99
C SER A 219 8.28 -15.68 -17.84
N LEU A 220 8.02 -14.75 -16.91
CA LEU A 220 8.88 -14.50 -15.74
C LEU A 220 9.17 -15.78 -14.95
N ALA A 221 8.23 -16.73 -14.90
CA ALA A 221 8.44 -18.03 -14.26
C ALA A 221 9.51 -18.85 -14.99
N ARG A 222 9.48 -18.86 -16.33
CA ARG A 222 10.47 -19.57 -17.15
C ARG A 222 11.83 -18.88 -17.09
N GLN A 223 11.85 -17.55 -17.02
CA GLN A 223 13.09 -16.79 -16.85
C GLN A 223 13.82 -17.18 -15.55
N ARG A 224 13.10 -17.31 -14.43
CA ARG A 224 13.68 -17.75 -13.15
C ARG A 224 14.31 -19.14 -13.24
N ILE A 225 13.61 -20.09 -13.86
CA ILE A 225 14.13 -21.46 -14.05
C ILE A 225 15.44 -21.43 -14.83
N VAL A 226 15.48 -20.69 -15.94
CA VAL A 226 16.66 -20.58 -16.80
C VAL A 226 17.82 -19.87 -16.08
N GLU A 227 17.54 -18.85 -15.28
CA GLU A 227 18.53 -18.14 -14.48
C GLU A 227 19.12 -19.05 -13.38
N GLU A 228 18.31 -19.82 -12.67
CA GLU A 228 18.76 -20.79 -11.67
C GLU A 228 19.60 -21.93 -12.29
N GLU A 229 19.22 -22.41 -13.46
CA GLU A 229 20.02 -23.40 -14.22
C GLU A 229 21.37 -22.80 -14.62
N ARG A 230 21.37 -21.56 -15.12
CA ARG A 230 22.60 -20.85 -15.48
C ARG A 230 23.52 -20.68 -14.27
N GLU A 231 22.99 -20.27 -13.13
CA GLU A 231 23.77 -20.13 -11.89
C GLU A 231 24.39 -21.46 -11.46
N ARG A 232 23.62 -22.56 -11.49
CA ARG A 232 24.14 -23.90 -11.20
C ARG A 232 25.29 -24.30 -12.10
N VAL A 233 25.17 -24.08 -13.42
CA VAL A 233 26.24 -24.40 -14.38
C VAL A 233 27.48 -23.55 -14.13
N ILE A 234 27.31 -22.24 -13.89
CA ILE A 234 28.43 -21.34 -13.60
C ILE A 234 29.17 -21.78 -12.33
N GLN A 235 28.44 -22.12 -11.27
CA GLN A 235 29.03 -22.60 -10.02
C GLN A 235 29.78 -23.92 -10.22
N ALA A 236 29.17 -24.89 -10.91
CA ALA A 236 29.81 -26.17 -11.24
C ALA A 236 31.10 -25.97 -12.04
N TYR A 237 31.07 -25.11 -13.06
CA TYR A 237 32.25 -24.78 -13.86
C TYR A 237 33.35 -24.10 -13.02
N ARG A 238 32.99 -23.15 -12.16
CA ARG A 238 33.94 -22.51 -11.24
C ARG A 238 34.60 -23.53 -10.32
N ASN A 239 33.83 -24.46 -9.77
CA ASN A 239 34.34 -25.51 -8.89
C ASN A 239 35.28 -26.46 -9.63
N LEU A 240 34.91 -26.89 -10.85
CA LEU A 240 35.76 -27.71 -11.70
C LEU A 240 37.08 -27.00 -12.05
N LYS A 241 37.01 -25.70 -12.36
CA LYS A 241 38.18 -24.89 -12.69
C LYS A 241 39.11 -24.74 -11.47
N LYS A 242 38.56 -24.52 -10.27
CA LYS A 242 39.33 -24.48 -9.01
C LYS A 242 40.04 -25.81 -8.75
N ARG A 243 39.34 -26.93 -8.88
CA ARG A 243 39.93 -28.27 -8.72
C ARG A 243 41.06 -28.51 -9.72
N ARG A 244 40.88 -28.11 -10.98
CA ARG A 244 41.92 -28.23 -12.02
C ARG A 244 43.16 -27.40 -11.68
N GLN A 245 42.98 -26.20 -11.12
CA GLN A 245 44.09 -25.36 -10.68
C GLN A 245 44.83 -25.96 -9.48
N GLN A 246 44.11 -26.50 -8.50
CA GLN A 246 44.69 -27.20 -7.34
C GLN A 246 45.49 -28.43 -7.78
N GLN A 247 44.95 -29.25 -8.67
CA GLN A 247 45.67 -30.39 -9.24
C GLN A 247 46.90 -29.97 -10.04
N ALA A 248 46.85 -28.84 -10.76
CA ALA A 248 48.01 -28.30 -11.45
C ALA A 248 49.08 -27.84 -10.46
N SER A 249 48.71 -27.13 -9.39
CA SER A 249 49.66 -26.72 -8.35
C SER A 249 50.25 -27.92 -7.58
N GLU A 250 49.43 -28.92 -7.24
CA GLU A 250 49.91 -30.14 -6.57
C GLU A 250 50.84 -30.95 -7.47
N ARG A 251 50.56 -31.02 -8.78
CA ARG A 251 51.46 -31.65 -9.77
C ARG A 251 52.77 -30.89 -9.90
N CYS A 252 52.78 -29.56 -9.86
CA CYS A 252 54.01 -28.77 -9.83
C CYS A 252 54.82 -29.05 -8.56
N LEU A 253 54.18 -29.06 -7.39
CA LEU A 253 54.86 -29.30 -6.10
C LEU A 253 55.32 -30.76 -5.89
N ALA A 254 54.68 -31.73 -6.55
CA ALA A 254 55.09 -33.12 -6.52
C ALA A 254 56.29 -33.42 -7.45
N GLY A 255 56.50 -32.61 -8.50
CA GLY A 255 57.66 -32.71 -9.39
C GLY A 255 58.98 -32.34 -8.72
N ASP A 256 58.95 -31.49 -7.69
CA ASP A 256 60.16 -31.02 -6.99
C ASP A 256 60.66 -31.98 -5.89
N LYS A 257 59.93 -33.07 -5.59
CA LYS A 257 60.32 -34.06 -4.55
C LYS A 257 61.04 -35.29 -5.09
N GLN A 258 61.39 -35.32 -6.37
CA GLN A 258 62.17 -36.40 -6.98
C GLN A 258 63.51 -35.90 -7.55
N GLU A 259 64.25 -35.10 -6.79
CA GLU A 259 65.70 -35.00 -6.98
C GLU A 259 66.45 -35.37 -5.70
N LYS A 260 66.98 -36.60 -5.76
CA LYS A 260 68.10 -37.19 -4.99
C LYS A 260 67.86 -37.54 -3.52
N PRO A 261 68.32 -38.74 -3.14
CA PRO A 261 69.65 -38.79 -2.50
C PRO A 261 70.57 -39.92 -3.01
N PHE A 262 71.87 -39.59 -2.99
CA PHE A 262 73.12 -40.38 -3.05
C PHE A 262 73.34 -41.38 -4.20
#